data_AF-A0A8T5G1J7-F1
#
_entry.id   AF-A0A8T5G1J7-F1
#
_cell.length_a   1.000
_cell.length_b   1.000
_cell.length_c   1.000
_cell.angle_alpha   90.00
_cell.angle_beta   90.00
_cell.angle_gamma   90.00
#
_symmetry.space_group_name_H-M   'P 1'
#
loop_
_entity.id
_entity.type
_entity.pdbx_description
1 polymer ?
#
loop_
_entity_poly.entity_id
_entity_poly.type
_entity_poly.pdbx_seq_one_letter_code
_entity_poly.pdbx_strand_id
1 'polypeptide(L)'
;MVRGDLEELHDNLKDSFSKIRKDFDEINQKLSVFDLRIQDVEKIEEPKGFDESHIKKIVVETINALVSSGKLNFSDTPKNRSDEKILRKINRTKKYMIANRIIYLAKNKNMTLPEIRDIIAYDEELCSRATFYRYFEKLTKKGQISIVKIDDVEIVVHIDTPKT
;
A
#
# COMPACT_ATOMS: atom_id res chain seq x y z
N MET A 1 48.18 -32.41 -21.25
CA MET A 1 47.13 -32.14 -20.26
C MET A 1 46.33 -30.87 -20.58
N VAL A 2 46.96 -29.72 -20.89
CA VAL A 2 46.27 -28.42 -21.01
C VAL A 2 45.17 -28.30 -22.09
N ARG A 3 45.16 -29.15 -23.13
CA ARG A 3 44.23 -29.02 -24.26
C ARG A 3 42.82 -29.54 -23.96
N GLY A 4 42.70 -30.59 -23.15
CA GLY A 4 41.40 -31.18 -22.77
C GLY A 4 40.62 -30.29 -21.82
N ASP A 5 41.30 -29.69 -20.83
CA ASP A 5 40.69 -28.78 -19.86
C ASP A 5 40.15 -27.50 -20.54
N LEU A 6 40.76 -27.09 -21.65
CA LEU A 6 40.34 -25.92 -22.42
C LEU A 6 39.09 -26.20 -23.28
N GLU A 7 38.98 -27.41 -23.82
CA GLU A 7 37.79 -27.88 -24.55
C GLU A 7 36.60 -28.08 -23.59
N GLU A 8 36.85 -28.65 -22.41
CA GLU A 8 35.82 -28.83 -21.38
C GLU A 8 35.31 -27.48 -20.85
N LEU A 9 36.20 -26.48 -20.66
CA LEU A 9 35.78 -25.14 -20.28
C LEU A 9 34.93 -24.47 -21.38
N HIS A 10 35.30 -24.64 -22.65
CA HIS A 10 34.56 -24.08 -23.77
C HIS A 10 33.14 -24.67 -23.88
N ASP A 11 33.01 -25.99 -23.72
CA ASP A 11 31.72 -26.67 -23.78
C ASP A 11 30.82 -26.30 -22.59
N ASN A 12 31.39 -26.20 -21.38
CA ASN A 12 30.67 -25.70 -20.20
C ASN A 12 30.19 -24.26 -20.35
N LEU A 13 30.99 -23.40 -20.99
CA LEU A 13 30.62 -22.02 -21.28
C LEU A 13 29.44 -21.97 -22.26
N LYS A 14 29.50 -22.79 -23.31
CA LYS A 14 28.47 -22.89 -24.36
C LYS A 14 27.13 -23.40 -23.81
N ASP A 15 27.17 -24.36 -22.89
CA ASP A 15 25.98 -24.86 -22.21
C ASP A 15 25.39 -23.82 -21.26
N SER A 16 26.24 -23.10 -20.53
CA SER A 16 25.81 -22.01 -19.66
C SER A 16 25.13 -20.88 -20.44
N PHE A 17 25.71 -20.46 -21.58
CA PHE A 17 25.09 -19.46 -22.45
C PHE A 17 23.80 -19.97 -23.10
N SER A 18 23.72 -21.24 -23.49
CA SER A 18 22.50 -21.84 -24.01
C SER A 18 21.37 -21.83 -22.98
N LYS A 19 21.71 -22.06 -21.71
CA LYS A 19 20.76 -22.01 -20.60
C LYS A 19 20.28 -20.58 -20.33
N ILE A 20 21.20 -19.62 -20.25
CA ILE A 20 20.88 -18.20 -20.10
C ILE A 20 19.95 -17.72 -21.23
N ARG A 21 20.21 -18.14 -22.46
CA ARG A 21 19.40 -17.77 -23.62
C ARG A 21 17.97 -18.33 -23.53
N LYS A 22 17.82 -19.59 -23.12
CA LYS A 22 16.51 -20.19 -22.86
C LYS A 22 15.75 -19.48 -21.74
N ASP A 23 16.43 -19.16 -20.65
CA ASP A 23 15.83 -18.44 -19.52
C ASP A 23 15.38 -17.03 -19.95
N PHE A 24 16.17 -16.36 -20.79
CA PHE A 24 15.83 -15.05 -21.35
C PHE A 24 14.62 -15.11 -22.27
N ASP A 25 14.54 -16.13 -23.14
CA ASP A 25 13.40 -16.35 -24.02
C ASP A 25 12.12 -16.67 -23.23
N GLU A 26 12.22 -17.46 -22.15
CA GLU A 26 11.09 -17.76 -21.27
C GLU A 26 10.60 -16.52 -20.50
N ILE A 27 11.52 -15.66 -20.04
CA ILE A 27 11.17 -14.38 -19.40
C ILE A 27 10.47 -13.45 -20.40
N ASN A 28 10.98 -13.34 -21.63
CA ASN A 28 10.35 -12.52 -22.67
C ASN A 28 8.96 -13.02 -23.06
N GLN A 29 8.77 -14.34 -23.14
CA GLN A 29 7.43 -14.91 -23.36
C GLN A 29 6.50 -14.59 -22.20
N LYS A 30 6.95 -14.70 -20.94
CA LYS A 30 6.14 -14.32 -19.77
C LYS A 30 5.78 -12.83 -19.79
N LEU A 31 6.70 -11.95 -20.17
CA LEU A 31 6.45 -10.51 -20.30
C LEU A 31 5.41 -10.21 -21.38
N SER A 32 5.45 -10.89 -22.53
CA SER A 32 4.45 -10.71 -23.59
C SER A 32 3.02 -11.07 -23.15
N VAL A 33 2.86 -12.06 -22.25
CA VAL A 33 1.57 -12.41 -21.66
C VAL A 33 1.08 -11.35 -20.66
N PHE A 34 2.00 -10.66 -19.99
CA PHE A 34 1.65 -9.53 -19.11
C PHE A 34 1.24 -8.28 -19.91
N ASP A 35 1.91 -7.98 -21.02
CA ASP A 35 1.54 -6.85 -21.88
C ASP A 35 0.14 -7.00 -22.49
N LEU A 36 -0.24 -8.24 -22.86
CA LEU A 36 -1.61 -8.53 -23.32
C LEU A 36 -2.66 -8.31 -22.22
N ARG A 37 -2.33 -8.63 -20.95
CA ARG A 37 -3.24 -8.38 -19.82
C ARG A 37 -3.36 -6.89 -19.47
N ILE A 38 -2.32 -6.09 -19.70
CA ILE A 38 -2.39 -4.64 -19.49
C ILE A 38 -3.27 -3.99 -20.56
N GLN A 39 -3.19 -4.43 -21.81
CA GLN A 39 -4.07 -3.92 -22.88
C GLN A 39 -5.56 -4.27 -22.66
N ASP A 40 -5.87 -5.40 -22.01
CA ASP A 40 -7.26 -5.73 -21.63
C ASP A 40 -7.77 -4.85 -20.46
N VAL A 41 -6.88 -4.30 -19.63
CA VAL A 41 -7.23 -3.33 -18.58
C VAL A 41 -7.36 -1.92 -19.15
N GLU A 42 -6.53 -1.53 -20.12
CA GLU A 42 -6.59 -0.21 -20.77
C GLU A 42 -7.77 -0.05 -21.75
N LYS A 43 -8.42 -1.15 -22.16
CA LYS A 43 -9.65 -1.14 -22.97
C LYS A 43 -10.93 -1.16 -22.13
N ILE A 44 -10.83 -1.15 -20.80
CA ILE A 44 -11.98 -0.82 -19.97
C ILE A 44 -12.20 0.67 -20.14
N GLU A 45 -13.09 1.03 -21.06
CA GLU A 45 -13.67 2.37 -21.14
C GLU A 45 -13.98 2.82 -19.72
N GLU A 46 -13.39 3.95 -19.29
CA GLU A 46 -13.76 4.57 -18.02
C GLU A 46 -15.29 4.59 -17.96
N PRO A 47 -15.93 3.95 -16.95
CA PRO A 47 -17.37 3.99 -16.87
C PRO A 47 -17.77 5.45 -16.73
N LYS A 48 -18.30 6.01 -17.83
CA LYS A 48 -18.92 7.32 -17.86
C LYS A 48 -19.98 7.35 -16.77
N GLY A 49 -19.68 8.07 -15.70
CA GLY A 49 -20.64 8.42 -14.66
C GLY A 49 -20.82 7.37 -13.56
N PHE A 50 -19.78 7.15 -12.76
CA PHE A 50 -20.01 6.97 -11.33
C PHE A 50 -19.18 8.01 -10.57
N ASP A 51 -19.83 9.13 -10.28
CA ASP A 51 -19.30 10.18 -9.42
C ASP A 51 -18.87 9.53 -8.09
N GLU A 52 -17.61 9.68 -7.71
CA GLU A 52 -17.04 9.16 -6.47
C GLU A 52 -17.85 9.64 -5.25
N SER A 53 -18.51 10.80 -5.38
CA SER A 53 -19.46 11.33 -4.40
C SER A 53 -20.70 10.44 -4.22
N HIS A 54 -21.21 9.84 -5.31
CA HIS A 54 -22.37 8.95 -5.28
C HIS A 54 -22.03 7.60 -4.64
N ILE A 55 -20.84 7.05 -4.88
CA ILE A 55 -20.41 5.81 -4.23
C ILE A 55 -20.24 6.06 -2.73
N LYS A 56 -19.58 7.17 -2.33
CA LYS A 56 -19.46 7.56 -0.92
C LYS A 56 -20.84 7.73 -0.29
N LYS A 57 -21.78 8.38 -0.98
CA LYS A 57 -23.15 8.58 -0.51
C LYS A 57 -23.91 7.26 -0.35
N ILE A 58 -23.85 6.36 -1.32
CA ILE A 58 -24.48 5.03 -1.25
C ILE A 58 -23.88 4.21 -0.10
N VAL A 59 -22.56 4.24 0.08
CA VAL A 59 -21.89 3.53 1.18
C VAL A 59 -22.32 4.10 2.53
N VAL A 60 -22.36 5.42 2.68
CA VAL A 60 -22.79 6.10 3.91
C VAL A 60 -24.27 5.87 4.20
N GLU A 61 -25.14 5.95 3.19
CA GLU A 61 -26.58 5.67 3.31
C GLU A 61 -26.84 4.21 3.66
N THR A 62 -26.09 3.27 3.07
CA THR A 62 -26.20 1.84 3.38
C THR A 62 -25.74 1.56 4.81
N ILE A 63 -24.64 2.17 5.26
CA ILE A 63 -24.17 2.06 6.65
C ILE A 63 -25.21 2.65 7.61
N ASN A 64 -25.76 3.82 7.30
CA ASN A 64 -26.77 4.48 8.14
C ASN A 64 -28.09 3.70 8.17
N ALA A 65 -28.51 3.08 7.07
CA ALA A 65 -29.68 2.22 7.02
C ALA A 65 -29.48 0.92 7.82
N LEU A 66 -28.27 0.36 7.81
CA LEU A 66 -27.92 -0.82 8.63
C LEU A 66 -27.85 -0.50 10.13
N VAL A 67 -27.40 0.71 10.48
CA VAL A 67 -27.42 1.24 11.85
C VAL A 67 -28.85 1.53 12.31
N SER A 68 -29.66 2.16 11.47
CA SER A 68 -31.06 2.53 11.79
C SER A 68 -32.01 1.33 11.83
N SER A 69 -31.71 0.26 11.09
CA SER A 69 -32.48 -1.00 11.11
C SER A 69 -32.13 -1.92 12.29
N GLY A 70 -31.27 -1.47 13.22
CA GLY A 70 -30.90 -2.23 14.42
C GLY A 70 -30.04 -3.47 14.14
N LYS A 71 -29.54 -3.63 12.91
CA LYS A 71 -28.61 -4.71 12.54
C LYS A 71 -27.14 -4.37 12.89
N LEU A 72 -26.85 -3.09 13.16
CA LEU A 72 -25.57 -2.59 13.66
C LEU A 72 -25.79 -1.63 14.83
N ASN A 73 -26.03 -2.15 16.03
CA ASN A 73 -26.07 -1.33 17.26
C ASN A 73 -24.64 -1.05 17.73
N PHE A 74 -24.14 0.17 17.53
CA PHE A 74 -22.84 0.64 18.05
C PHE A 74 -22.91 1.16 19.50
N SER A 75 -24.11 1.26 20.09
CA SER A 75 -24.31 1.78 21.46
C SER A 75 -24.37 0.72 22.55
N ASP A 76 -24.44 -0.56 22.20
CA ASP A 76 -24.45 -1.63 23.18
C ASP A 76 -23.03 -2.20 23.33
N THR A 77 -22.48 -2.05 24.54
CA THR A 77 -21.28 -2.77 24.98
C THR A 77 -21.35 -4.23 24.52
N PRO A 78 -20.29 -4.79 23.90
CA PRO A 78 -20.36 -6.10 23.25
C PRO A 78 -20.60 -7.20 24.29
N LYS A 79 -21.83 -7.74 24.32
CA LYS A 79 -22.16 -8.92 25.14
C LYS A 79 -21.70 -10.25 24.53
N ASN A 80 -21.24 -10.27 23.27
CA ASN A 80 -20.83 -11.48 22.56
C ASN A 80 -19.33 -11.52 22.22
N ARG A 81 -18.65 -12.60 22.64
CA ARG A 81 -17.19 -12.83 22.44
C ARG A 81 -16.76 -12.92 20.97
N SER A 82 -17.69 -13.15 20.04
CA SER A 82 -17.44 -13.21 18.58
C SER A 82 -17.22 -11.83 17.98
N ASP A 83 -17.98 -10.84 18.43
CA ASP A 83 -18.08 -9.52 17.80
C ASP A 83 -16.86 -8.67 18.19
N GLU A 84 -16.34 -8.87 19.42
CA GLU A 84 -15.06 -8.31 19.83
C GLU A 84 -13.90 -8.77 18.94
N LYS A 85 -13.88 -10.03 18.49
CA LYS A 85 -12.78 -10.54 17.64
C LYS A 85 -12.81 -9.88 16.26
N ILE A 86 -14.01 -9.67 15.71
CA ILE A 86 -14.19 -9.03 14.40
C ILE A 86 -13.85 -7.54 14.50
N LEU A 87 -14.36 -6.83 15.50
CA LEU A 87 -14.05 -5.41 15.74
C LEU A 87 -12.55 -5.19 15.98
N ARG A 88 -11.88 -6.08 16.72
CA ARG A 88 -10.41 -6.01 16.91
C ARG A 88 -9.66 -6.20 15.58
N LYS A 89 -10.13 -7.08 14.69
CA LYS A 89 -9.53 -7.25 13.35
C LYS A 89 -9.72 -6.00 12.50
N ILE A 90 -10.93 -5.46 12.42
CA ILE A 90 -11.24 -4.24 11.65
C ILE A 90 -10.40 -3.07 12.16
N ASN A 91 -10.31 -2.88 13.48
CA ASN A 91 -9.51 -1.81 14.07
C ASN A 91 -8.00 -1.98 13.82
N ARG A 92 -7.49 -3.22 13.77
CA ARG A 92 -6.11 -3.50 13.37
C ARG A 92 -5.86 -3.14 11.91
N THR A 93 -6.79 -3.49 11.02
CA THR A 93 -6.72 -3.14 9.59
C THR A 93 -6.75 -1.63 9.39
N LYS A 94 -7.68 -0.92 10.05
CA LYS A 94 -7.78 0.54 9.96
C LYS A 94 -6.50 1.23 10.44
N LYS A 95 -5.94 0.76 11.56
CA LYS A 95 -4.64 1.23 12.07
C LYS A 95 -3.51 1.03 11.04
N TYR A 96 -3.45 -0.14 10.44
CA TYR A 96 -2.42 -0.48 9.45
C TYR A 96 -2.55 0.41 8.21
N MET A 97 -3.77 0.63 7.72
CA MET A 97 -4.04 1.50 6.57
C MET A 97 -3.61 2.94 6.84
N ILE A 98 -3.99 3.52 7.98
CA ILE A 98 -3.59 4.90 8.34
C ILE A 98 -2.07 5.01 8.41
N ALA A 99 -1.41 4.08 9.10
CA ALA A 99 0.05 4.10 9.25
C ALA A 99 0.78 4.00 7.91
N ASN A 100 0.36 3.07 7.04
CA ASN A 100 0.93 2.93 5.71
C ASN A 100 0.67 4.15 4.83
N ARG A 101 -0.49 4.80 4.97
CA ARG A 101 -0.80 6.01 4.21
C ARG A 101 0.11 7.17 4.62
N ILE A 102 0.36 7.35 5.92
CA ILE A 102 1.33 8.34 6.43
C ILE A 102 2.72 8.07 5.82
N ILE A 103 3.18 6.82 5.88
CA ILE A 103 4.48 6.42 5.31
C ILE A 103 4.54 6.67 3.81
N TYR A 104 3.48 6.31 3.07
CA TYR A 104 3.40 6.52 1.64
C TYR A 104 3.51 7.99 1.28
N LEU A 105 2.81 8.88 1.99
CA LEU A 105 2.88 10.32 1.76
C LEU A 105 4.28 10.83 2.08
N ALA A 106 4.86 10.44 3.21
CA ALA A 106 6.22 10.81 3.63
C ALA A 106 7.33 10.28 2.69
N LYS A 107 7.08 9.22 1.92
CA LYS A 107 8.05 8.64 0.99
C LYS A 107 7.98 9.27 -0.40
N ASN A 108 6.78 9.58 -0.88
CA ASN A 108 6.56 9.96 -2.27
C ASN A 108 6.30 11.46 -2.46
N LYS A 109 6.05 12.19 -1.38
CA LYS A 109 5.73 13.62 -1.42
C LYS A 109 6.50 14.35 -0.33
N ASN A 110 7.23 15.40 -0.71
CA ASN A 110 7.89 16.29 0.25
C ASN A 110 6.84 17.21 0.88
N MET A 111 6.14 16.68 1.88
CA MET A 111 5.02 17.36 2.54
C MET A 111 5.35 17.67 3.99
N THR A 112 4.82 18.79 4.44
CA THR A 112 4.82 19.19 5.83
C THR A 112 3.84 18.35 6.65
N LEU A 113 4.04 18.31 7.96
CA LEU A 113 3.13 17.59 8.87
C LEU A 113 1.66 18.06 8.75
N PRO A 114 1.36 19.37 8.65
CA PRO A 114 0.00 19.87 8.42
C PRO A 114 -0.63 19.35 7.12
N GLU A 115 0.11 19.28 6.02
CA GLU A 115 -0.42 18.81 4.73
C GLU A 115 -0.77 17.32 4.79
N ILE A 116 0.12 16.50 5.34
CA ILE A 116 -0.15 15.06 5.52
C ILE A 116 -1.36 14.85 6.43
N ARG A 117 -1.47 15.64 7.50
CA ARG A 117 -2.64 15.61 8.39
C ARG A 117 -3.92 15.93 7.64
N ASP A 118 -3.91 16.98 6.82
CA ASP A 118 -5.12 17.44 6.15
C ASP A 118 -5.60 16.43 5.11
N ILE A 119 -4.69 15.83 4.36
CA ILE A 119 -5.01 14.72 3.45
C ILE A 119 -5.65 13.56 4.21
N ILE A 120 -5.04 13.11 5.31
CA ILE A 120 -5.49 11.88 6.00
C ILE A 120 -6.75 12.10 6.83
N ALA A 121 -6.89 13.26 7.47
CA ALA A 121 -7.97 13.53 8.42
C ALA A 121 -9.17 14.25 7.80
N TYR A 122 -8.96 15.06 6.76
CA TYR A 122 -10.02 15.83 6.10
C TYR A 122 -10.34 15.31 4.70
N ASP A 123 -9.35 15.16 3.82
CA ASP A 123 -9.64 14.81 2.42
C ASP A 123 -10.05 13.34 2.28
N GLU A 124 -9.32 12.45 2.96
CA GLU A 124 -9.54 11.00 2.91
C GLU A 124 -10.40 10.49 4.09
N GLU A 125 -10.67 11.34 5.09
CA GLU A 125 -11.46 11.03 6.29
C GLU A 125 -11.09 9.71 6.99
N LEU A 126 -9.82 9.28 6.90
CA LEU A 126 -9.38 7.97 7.41
C LEU A 126 -9.41 7.92 8.94
N CYS A 127 -9.15 9.06 9.60
CA CYS A 127 -9.18 9.18 11.05
C CYS A 127 -9.37 10.62 11.54
N SER A 128 -9.73 10.78 12.81
CA SER A 128 -9.74 12.10 13.45
C SER A 128 -8.33 12.69 13.57
N ARG A 129 -8.23 14.03 13.64
CA ARG A 129 -6.96 14.75 13.89
C ARG A 129 -6.17 14.19 15.07
N ALA A 130 -6.84 13.95 16.20
CA ALA A 130 -6.18 13.39 17.39
C ALA A 130 -5.61 11.98 17.12
N THR A 131 -6.32 11.18 16.34
CA THR A 131 -5.89 9.83 15.97
C THR A 131 -4.71 9.87 15.01
N PHE A 132 -4.70 10.81 14.06
CA PHE A 132 -3.56 11.06 13.19
C PHE A 132 -2.29 11.34 14.00
N TYR A 133 -2.31 12.33 14.91
CA TYR A 133 -1.12 12.68 15.70
C TYR A 133 -0.62 11.51 16.56
N ARG A 134 -1.53 10.71 17.14
CA ARG A 134 -1.15 9.49 17.87
C ARG A 134 -0.46 8.45 16.99
N TYR A 135 -0.82 8.34 15.72
CA TYR A 135 -0.15 7.42 14.80
C TYR A 135 1.16 7.99 14.28
N PHE A 136 1.20 9.27 13.96
CA PHE A 136 2.42 9.97 13.58
C PHE A 136 3.52 9.84 14.65
N GLU A 137 3.18 10.11 15.90
CA GLU A 137 4.10 9.98 17.03
C GLU A 137 4.61 8.53 17.17
N LYS A 138 3.73 7.54 16.99
CA LYS A 138 4.12 6.11 17.03
C LYS A 138 5.09 5.76 15.90
N LEU A 139 4.90 6.28 14.70
CA LEU A 139 5.78 6.05 13.56
C LEU A 139 7.14 6.74 13.76
N THR A 140 7.13 7.94 14.31
CA THR A 140 8.34 8.70 14.67
C THR A 140 9.14 7.97 15.74
N LYS A 141 8.49 7.52 16.81
CA LYS A 141 9.11 6.70 17.89
C LYS A 141 9.70 5.38 17.40
N LYS A 142 9.15 4.83 16.32
CA LYS A 142 9.67 3.60 15.68
C LYS A 142 10.80 3.88 14.69
N GLY A 143 11.16 5.14 14.46
CA GLY A 143 12.16 5.52 13.47
C GLY A 143 11.74 5.20 12.03
N GLN A 144 10.44 5.17 11.73
CA GLN A 144 9.94 4.94 10.36
C GLN A 144 9.78 6.25 9.60
N ILE A 145 9.58 7.36 10.31
CA ILE A 145 9.48 8.70 9.75
C ILE A 145 10.22 9.69 10.64
N SER A 146 10.68 10.80 10.07
CA SER A 146 11.24 11.94 10.80
C SER A 146 10.84 13.25 10.15
N ILE A 147 10.92 14.33 10.93
CA ILE A 147 10.82 15.68 10.41
C ILE A 147 12.24 16.18 10.14
N VAL A 148 12.47 16.72 8.94
CA VAL A 148 13.73 17.32 8.52
C VAL A 148 13.46 18.76 8.10
N LYS A 149 14.33 19.67 8.50
CA LYS A 149 14.23 21.08 8.14
C LYS A 149 15.02 21.34 6.86
N ILE A 150 14.36 21.80 5.81
CA ILE A 150 14.96 22.23 4.53
C ILE A 150 14.49 23.66 4.28
N ASP A 151 15.42 24.61 4.16
CA ASP A 151 15.13 26.01 3.81
C ASP A 151 14.00 26.64 4.63
N ASP A 152 14.07 26.47 5.96
CA ASP A 152 13.06 26.91 6.93
C ASP A 152 11.70 26.20 6.92
N VAL A 153 11.54 25.17 6.09
CA VAL A 153 10.34 24.32 6.05
C VAL A 153 10.61 22.95 6.68
N GLU A 154 9.74 22.55 7.61
CA GLU A 154 9.76 21.23 8.22
C GLU A 154 8.98 20.22 7.38
N ILE A 155 9.71 19.33 6.70
CA ILE A 155 9.13 18.27 5.87
C ILE A 155 9.19 16.91 6.58
N VAL A 156 8.19 16.07 6.35
CA VAL A 156 8.16 14.70 6.86
C VAL A 156 8.78 13.78 5.83
N VAL A 157 9.79 13.02 6.25
CA VAL A 157 10.49 12.05 5.40
C VAL A 157 10.41 10.64 5.99
N HIS A 158 10.37 9.64 5.12
CA HIS A 158 10.50 8.23 5.51
C HIS A 158 11.96 7.86 5.80
N ILE A 159 12.19 7.09 6.86
CA ILE A 159 13.50 6.51 7.17
C ILE A 159 13.46 5.04 6.78
N ASP A 160 14.26 4.66 5.77
CA ASP A 160 14.47 3.25 5.46
C ASP A 160 15.33 2.62 6.57
N THR A 161 14.71 1.86 7.46
CA THR A 161 15.46 1.00 8.39
C THR A 161 16.21 -0.05 7.57
N PRO A 162 17.54 -0.19 7.72
CA PRO A 162 18.28 -1.23 7.03
C PRO A 162 17.73 -2.60 7.44
N LYS A 163 17.38 -3.43 6.46
CA LYS A 163 17.07 -4.84 6.70
C LYS A 163 18.36 -5.52 7.13
N THR A 164 18.49 -5.79 8.42
CA THR A 164 19.47 -6.74 8.98
C THR A 164 19.11 -8.16 8.58
#